data_AF-T0N0W4-F1
#
_entry.id   AF-T0N0W4-F1
#
_cell.length_a   1.000
_cell.length_b   1.000
_cell.length_c   1.000
_cell.angle_alpha   90.00
_cell.angle_beta   90.00
_cell.angle_gamma   90.00
#
_symmetry.space_group_name_H-M   'P 1'
#
loop_
_entity.id
_entity.type
_entity.pdbx_description
1 polymer ?
#
loop_
_entity_poly.entity_id
_entity_poly.type
_entity_poly.pdbx_seq_one_letter_code
_entity_poly.pdbx_strand_id
1 'polypeptide(L)'
;MPIYDSDEHELLTEESVLTRDDASIENGILYLTDKKLIYEKKGSRKLLSAEPSKIYLMVPVYNIENVSSAVPVVKLFTKKRIRVEFREGSDLKYVEFSVKKPKIWVEEIKKWSASAKMSYMESIRRQDEEQFRRDLELTKAKSPRNNINMINLGTPRKGEPGYVKNEFNNQDTKDVVPVSKNLPENSVSVCPECGASVDKNSKFCKNCGAKLK
;
A
#
# COMPACT_ATOMS: atom_id res chain seq x y z
N MET A 1 -10.15 4.40 -26.18
CA MET A 1 -9.89 5.50 -25.24
C MET A 1 -10.51 5.10 -23.92
N PRO A 2 -9.72 5.06 -22.84
CA PRO A 2 -10.22 4.63 -21.53
C PRO A 2 -11.32 5.58 -21.04
N ILE A 3 -12.23 5.04 -20.24
CA ILE A 3 -13.20 5.86 -19.49
C ILE A 3 -12.52 6.22 -18.17
N TYR A 4 -12.41 7.52 -17.90
CA TYR A 4 -11.77 8.06 -16.70
C TYR A 4 -12.80 8.44 -15.64
N ASP A 5 -12.38 8.44 -14.38
CA ASP A 5 -13.17 9.04 -13.30
C ASP A 5 -13.24 10.57 -13.49
N SER A 6 -14.25 11.24 -12.90
CA SER A 6 -14.47 12.69 -13.11
C SER A 6 -13.31 13.58 -12.66
N ASP A 7 -12.46 13.07 -11.77
CA ASP A 7 -11.30 13.74 -11.18
C ASP A 7 -9.97 13.09 -11.60
N GLU A 8 -9.98 12.22 -12.61
CA GLU A 8 -8.80 11.54 -13.14
C GLU A 8 -8.29 12.25 -14.40
N HIS A 9 -7.00 12.58 -14.43
CA HIS A 9 -6.38 13.38 -15.50
C HIS A 9 -5.36 12.56 -16.27
N GLU A 10 -5.43 12.61 -17.61
CA GLU A 10 -4.42 12.02 -18.48
C GLU A 10 -3.13 12.86 -18.48
N LEU A 11 -2.00 12.20 -18.24
CA LEU A 11 -0.68 12.84 -18.10
C LEU A 11 0.22 12.51 -19.28
N LEU A 12 0.28 11.24 -19.66
CA LEU A 12 1.06 10.74 -20.79
C LEU A 12 0.26 9.73 -21.58
N THR A 13 0.44 9.77 -22.89
CA THR A 13 -0.11 8.78 -23.81
C THR A 13 0.89 8.46 -24.91
N GLU A 14 1.04 7.18 -25.22
CA GLU A 14 1.95 6.74 -26.28
C GLU A 14 1.60 5.36 -26.84
N GLU A 15 1.82 5.17 -28.13
CA GLU A 15 1.81 3.83 -28.72
C GLU A 15 2.97 2.99 -28.18
N SER A 16 2.65 1.78 -27.74
CA SER A 16 3.64 0.89 -27.13
C SER A 16 3.28 -0.58 -27.30
N VAL A 17 4.26 -1.42 -27.05
CA VAL A 17 4.12 -2.88 -27.03
C VAL A 17 4.24 -3.35 -25.59
N LEU A 18 3.21 -4.03 -25.08
CA LEU A 18 3.22 -4.68 -23.78
C LEU A 18 3.84 -6.07 -23.91
N THR A 19 4.76 -6.43 -23.03
CA THR A 19 5.35 -7.77 -22.91
C THR A 19 5.14 -8.30 -21.50
N ARG A 20 4.56 -9.49 -21.39
CA ARG A 20 4.25 -10.16 -20.12
C ARG A 20 4.39 -11.67 -20.32
N ASP A 21 5.15 -12.34 -19.45
CA ASP A 21 5.29 -13.81 -19.42
C ASP A 21 5.53 -14.41 -20.83
N ASP A 22 6.49 -13.84 -21.57
CA ASP A 22 6.86 -14.17 -22.96
C ASP A 22 5.82 -13.89 -24.06
N ALA A 23 4.62 -13.43 -23.71
CA ALA A 23 3.63 -12.94 -24.66
C ALA A 23 3.81 -11.44 -24.93
N SER A 24 3.85 -11.04 -26.19
CA SER A 24 3.82 -9.65 -26.62
C SER A 24 2.45 -9.27 -27.20
N ILE A 25 1.91 -8.15 -26.72
CA ILE A 25 0.70 -7.53 -27.26
C ILE A 25 1.15 -6.27 -27.99
N GLU A 26 1.01 -6.30 -29.31
CA GLU A 26 1.34 -5.17 -30.18
C GLU A 26 0.13 -4.30 -30.46
N ASN A 27 0.37 -3.13 -31.08
CA ASN A 27 -0.65 -2.17 -31.50
C ASN A 27 -1.53 -1.64 -30.35
N GLY A 28 -0.94 -1.45 -29.17
CA GLY A 28 -1.63 -0.83 -28.04
C GLY A 28 -1.17 0.59 -27.76
N ILE A 29 -1.97 1.29 -26.97
CA ILE A 29 -1.67 2.60 -26.41
C ILE A 29 -1.52 2.42 -24.90
N LEU A 30 -0.42 2.95 -24.37
CA LEU A 30 -0.18 3.08 -22.95
C LEU A 30 -0.60 4.48 -22.51
N TYR A 31 -1.39 4.54 -21.46
CA TYR A 31 -1.87 5.77 -20.83
C TYR A 31 -1.34 5.80 -19.39
N LEU A 32 -0.85 6.96 -18.98
CA LEU A 32 -0.61 7.29 -17.58
C LEU A 32 -1.60 8.37 -17.18
N THR A 33 -2.35 8.11 -16.12
CA THR A 33 -3.14 9.10 -15.41
C THR A 33 -2.55 9.36 -14.03
N ASP A 34 -3.08 10.34 -13.32
CA ASP A 34 -2.77 10.60 -11.92
C ASP A 34 -3.17 9.45 -10.97
N LYS A 35 -4.02 8.51 -11.43
CA LYS A 35 -4.55 7.39 -10.64
C LYS A 35 -4.20 5.99 -11.15
N LYS A 36 -4.00 5.81 -12.46
CA LYS A 36 -3.88 4.50 -13.11
C LYS A 36 -2.82 4.52 -14.23
N LEU A 37 -2.18 3.37 -14.43
CA LEU A 37 -1.43 3.02 -15.63
C LEU A 37 -2.28 2.03 -16.44
N ILE A 38 -2.62 2.39 -17.68
CA ILE A 38 -3.59 1.66 -18.49
C ILE A 38 -2.96 1.27 -19.83
N TYR A 39 -3.12 0.02 -20.24
CA TYR A 39 -2.74 -0.44 -21.57
C TYR A 39 -3.96 -0.94 -22.35
N GLU A 40 -4.29 -0.27 -23.44
CA GLU A 40 -5.41 -0.59 -24.33
C GLU A 40 -4.89 -1.09 -25.68
N LYS A 41 -5.24 -2.33 -26.08
CA LYS A 41 -4.98 -2.82 -27.44
C LYS A 41 -6.02 -2.20 -28.38
N LYS A 42 -5.55 -1.59 -29.48
CA LYS A 42 -6.45 -1.03 -30.49
C LYS A 42 -7.28 -2.15 -31.13
N GLY A 43 -8.55 -1.86 -31.38
CA GLY A 43 -9.40 -2.74 -32.17
C GLY A 43 -8.87 -2.85 -33.59
N SER A 44 -9.07 -4.01 -34.21
CA SER A 44 -8.64 -4.25 -35.59
C SER A 44 -9.86 -4.57 -36.45
N ARG A 45 -9.96 -3.93 -37.63
CA ARG A 45 -11.01 -4.22 -38.61
C ARG A 45 -10.35 -4.87 -39.82
N LYS A 46 -10.58 -6.17 -39.98
CA LYS A 46 -10.25 -6.95 -41.17
C LYS A 46 -11.49 -7.08 -42.05
N LEU A 47 -11.29 -7.53 -43.28
CA LEU A 47 -12.34 -7.60 -44.30
C LEU A 47 -13.56 -8.44 -43.88
N LEU A 48 -13.35 -9.47 -43.04
CA LEU A 48 -14.39 -10.39 -42.55
C LEU A 48 -14.52 -10.43 -41.01
N SER A 49 -13.76 -9.62 -40.27
CA SER A 49 -13.78 -9.67 -38.80
C SER A 49 -13.45 -8.30 -38.21
N ALA A 50 -14.17 -7.91 -37.16
CA ALA A 50 -13.90 -6.72 -36.38
C ALA A 50 -13.70 -7.12 -34.92
N GLU A 51 -12.53 -6.80 -34.39
CA GLU A 51 -12.23 -6.93 -32.96
C GLU A 51 -12.32 -5.54 -32.32
N PRO A 52 -13.13 -5.34 -31.27
CA PRO A 52 -13.16 -4.08 -30.53
C PRO A 52 -11.84 -3.85 -29.78
N SER A 53 -11.60 -2.62 -29.34
CA SER A 53 -10.47 -2.36 -28.44
C SER A 53 -10.70 -3.05 -27.10
N LYS A 54 -9.60 -3.46 -26.45
CA LYS A 54 -9.64 -4.17 -25.17
C LYS A 54 -8.57 -3.65 -24.25
N ILE A 55 -8.94 -3.40 -23.00
CA ILE A 55 -7.99 -3.07 -21.93
C ILE A 55 -7.33 -4.37 -21.48
N TYR A 56 -6.01 -4.43 -21.55
CA TYR A 56 -5.21 -5.59 -21.15
C TYR A 56 -4.51 -5.40 -19.81
N LEU A 57 -4.27 -4.14 -19.43
CA LEU A 57 -3.68 -3.80 -18.14
C LEU A 57 -4.35 -2.54 -17.60
N MET A 58 -4.67 -2.57 -16.32
CA MET A 58 -5.08 -1.41 -15.55
C MET A 58 -4.49 -1.57 -14.15
N VAL A 59 -3.49 -0.76 -13.82
CA VAL A 59 -2.77 -0.83 -12.55
C VAL A 59 -2.91 0.52 -11.85
N PRO A 60 -3.50 0.59 -10.65
CA PRO A 60 -3.49 1.83 -9.88
C PRO A 60 -2.06 2.28 -9.58
N VAL A 61 -1.73 3.57 -9.73
CA VAL A 61 -0.34 4.03 -9.57
C VAL A 61 0.16 3.83 -8.14
N TYR A 62 -0.75 3.81 -7.15
CA TYR A 62 -0.39 3.52 -5.75
C TYR A 62 0.05 2.06 -5.52
N ASN A 63 -0.30 1.12 -6.40
CA ASN A 63 0.15 -0.27 -6.35
C ASN A 63 1.53 -0.48 -6.99
N ILE A 64 2.09 0.53 -7.66
CA ILE A 64 3.40 0.43 -8.29
C ILE A 64 4.48 0.51 -7.22
N GLU A 65 5.35 -0.49 -7.17
CA GLU A 65 6.45 -0.57 -6.20
C GLU A 65 7.74 -0.01 -6.79
N ASN A 66 8.00 -0.30 -8.07
CA ASN A 66 9.22 0.12 -8.73
C ASN A 66 9.02 0.29 -10.24
N VAL A 67 9.79 1.20 -10.81
CA VAL A 67 9.87 1.42 -12.26
C VAL A 67 11.31 1.63 -12.67
N SER A 68 11.75 0.85 -13.63
CA SER A 68 13.08 0.93 -14.21
C SER A 68 13.02 1.04 -15.73
N SER A 69 14.10 1.53 -16.35
CA SER A 69 14.23 1.54 -17.80
C SER A 69 15.47 0.77 -18.23
N ALA A 70 15.31 -0.08 -19.25
CA ALA A 70 16.39 -0.74 -19.94
C ALA A 70 16.63 0.01 -21.26
N VAL A 71 17.59 0.93 -21.23
CA VAL A 71 18.06 1.66 -22.42
C VAL A 71 19.44 1.11 -22.77
N PRO A 72 19.55 0.22 -23.78
CA PRO A 72 20.86 -0.28 -24.20
C PRO A 72 21.73 0.88 -24.71
N VAL A 73 22.99 0.86 -24.28
CA VAL A 73 23.97 1.95 -24.47
C VAL A 73 24.38 2.12 -25.93
N VAL A 74 24.14 1.13 -26.80
CA VAL A 74 24.63 1.10 -28.18
C VAL A 74 23.52 0.69 -29.16
N LYS A 75 23.35 1.49 -30.23
CA LYS A 75 22.45 1.40 -31.42
C LYS A 75 21.14 2.21 -31.37
N LEU A 76 21.01 3.09 -32.37
CA LEU A 76 19.84 3.91 -32.76
C LEU A 76 18.51 3.14 -32.92
N PHE A 77 18.55 1.80 -33.03
CA PHE A 77 17.42 0.95 -33.39
C PHE A 77 17.03 -0.09 -32.32
N THR A 78 17.58 0.04 -31.11
CA THR A 78 17.21 -0.85 -30.01
C THR A 78 15.88 -0.41 -29.40
N LYS A 79 14.98 -1.38 -29.18
CA LYS A 79 13.71 -1.15 -28.49
C LYS A 79 13.99 -0.71 -27.05
N LYS A 80 13.74 0.55 -26.76
CA LYS A 80 13.78 1.10 -25.41
C LYS A 80 12.62 0.51 -24.62
N ARG A 81 12.92 -0.04 -23.44
CA ARG A 81 11.92 -0.68 -22.59
C ARG A 81 11.86 -0.03 -21.22
N ILE A 82 10.66 0.04 -20.66
CA ILE A 82 10.43 0.29 -19.23
C ILE A 82 9.88 -0.99 -18.61
N ARG A 83 10.31 -1.29 -17.39
CA ARG A 83 9.77 -2.37 -16.56
C ARG A 83 9.03 -1.74 -15.39
N VAL A 84 7.77 -2.11 -15.22
CA VAL A 84 6.91 -1.65 -14.14
C VAL A 84 6.62 -2.84 -13.24
N GLU A 85 6.98 -2.73 -11.96
CA GLU A 85 6.74 -3.72 -10.92
C GLU A 85 5.62 -3.22 -10.01
N PHE A 86 4.59 -4.02 -9.81
CA PHE A 86 3.41 -3.65 -9.05
C PHE A 86 2.88 -4.82 -8.23
N ARG A 87 2.15 -4.48 -7.17
CA ARG A 87 1.53 -5.45 -6.28
C ARG A 87 0.10 -5.75 -6.73
N GLU A 88 -0.22 -7.04 -6.84
CA GLU A 88 -1.57 -7.54 -7.08
C GLU A 88 -1.91 -8.56 -5.98
N GLY A 89 -2.65 -8.12 -4.97
CA GLY A 89 -2.86 -8.91 -3.74
C GLY A 89 -1.56 -9.09 -2.96
N SER A 90 -1.14 -10.33 -2.72
CA SER A 90 0.14 -10.67 -2.10
C SER A 90 1.31 -10.64 -3.08
N ASP A 91 1.02 -10.78 -4.37
CA ASP A 91 2.02 -11.15 -5.36
C ASP A 91 2.64 -9.91 -6.01
N LEU A 92 3.96 -9.95 -6.16
CA LEU A 92 4.69 -8.95 -6.93
C LEU A 92 4.72 -9.39 -8.39
N LYS A 93 4.15 -8.58 -9.28
CA LYS A 93 4.12 -8.83 -10.72
C LYS A 93 4.89 -7.74 -11.44
N TYR A 94 5.33 -8.06 -12.66
CA TYR A 94 5.97 -7.07 -13.52
C TYR A 94 5.43 -7.14 -14.94
N VAL A 95 5.53 -6.01 -15.63
CA VAL A 95 5.23 -5.88 -17.05
C VAL A 95 6.30 -5.03 -17.70
N GLU A 96 6.61 -5.33 -18.96
CA GLU A 96 7.53 -4.52 -19.76
C GLU A 96 6.79 -3.80 -20.89
N PHE A 97 7.13 -2.54 -21.12
CA PHE A 97 6.61 -1.76 -22.24
C PHE A 97 7.75 -1.27 -23.12
N SER A 98 7.59 -1.39 -24.44
CA SER A 98 8.45 -0.69 -25.38
C SER A 98 7.89 0.70 -25.67
N VAL A 99 8.63 1.74 -25.28
CA VAL A 99 8.23 3.16 -25.39
C VAL A 99 9.34 4.00 -26.04
N LYS A 100 8.99 5.08 -26.74
CA LYS A 100 9.94 5.99 -27.41
C LYS A 100 10.77 6.79 -26.41
N LYS A 101 10.14 7.25 -25.32
CA LYS A 101 10.73 8.15 -24.32
C LYS A 101 10.74 7.55 -22.90
N PRO A 102 11.54 6.51 -22.63
CA PRO A 102 11.51 5.78 -21.35
C PRO A 102 11.78 6.67 -20.13
N LYS A 103 12.68 7.64 -20.23
CA LYS A 103 13.03 8.53 -19.10
C LYS A 103 11.82 9.29 -18.56
N ILE A 104 11.04 9.92 -19.46
CA ILE A 104 9.84 10.69 -19.10
C ILE A 104 8.81 9.78 -18.43
N TRP A 105 8.59 8.58 -18.98
CA TRP A 105 7.69 7.60 -18.39
C TRP A 105 8.12 7.18 -16.98
N VAL A 106 9.41 6.87 -16.77
CA VAL A 106 9.91 6.49 -15.45
C VAL A 106 9.76 7.65 -14.44
N GLU A 107 10.08 8.87 -14.84
CA GLU A 107 9.98 10.06 -13.98
C GLU A 107 8.54 10.35 -13.57
N GLU A 108 7.61 10.40 -14.52
CA GLU A 108 6.20 10.66 -14.23
C GLU A 108 5.56 9.53 -13.43
N ILE A 109 5.79 8.25 -13.77
CA ILE A 109 5.22 7.15 -12.97
C ILE A 109 5.75 7.22 -11.54
N LYS A 110 7.04 7.49 -11.32
CA LYS A 110 7.60 7.63 -9.97
C LYS A 110 6.94 8.77 -9.20
N LYS A 111 6.84 9.95 -9.81
CA LYS A 111 6.20 11.12 -9.21
C LYS A 111 4.76 10.84 -8.78
N TRP A 112 3.95 10.26 -9.67
CA TRP A 112 2.54 10.02 -9.40
C TRP A 112 2.30 8.80 -8.50
N SER A 113 3.16 7.77 -8.55
CA SER A 113 3.10 6.65 -7.60
C SER A 113 3.29 7.09 -6.15
N ALA A 114 4.23 8.01 -5.90
CA ALA A 114 4.44 8.58 -4.56
C ALA A 114 3.24 9.41 -4.08
N SER A 115 2.74 10.31 -4.94
CA SER A 115 1.56 11.13 -4.63
C SER A 115 0.30 10.29 -4.38
N ALA A 116 0.08 9.27 -5.21
CA ALA A 116 -1.06 8.37 -5.13
C ALA A 116 -1.01 7.52 -3.86
N LYS A 117 0.18 7.01 -3.45
CA LYS A 117 0.35 6.27 -2.19
C LYS A 117 -0.06 7.13 -0.99
N MET A 118 0.40 8.38 -0.94
CA MET A 118 0.03 9.30 0.15
C MET A 118 -1.47 9.58 0.19
N SER A 119 -2.07 9.86 -0.97
CA SER A 119 -3.50 10.14 -1.08
C SER A 119 -4.36 8.93 -0.71
N TYR A 120 -3.91 7.73 -1.08
CA TYR A 120 -4.56 6.46 -0.72
C TYR A 120 -4.46 6.16 0.78
N MET A 121 -3.29 6.37 1.39
CA MET A 121 -3.14 6.20 2.84
C MET A 121 -4.01 7.17 3.63
N GLU A 122 -4.11 8.42 3.19
CA GLU A 122 -4.96 9.42 3.84
C GLU A 122 -6.45 9.10 3.68
N SER A 123 -6.88 8.55 2.54
CA SER A 123 -8.28 8.14 2.35
C SER A 123 -8.67 6.94 3.23
N ILE A 124 -7.76 5.97 3.40
CA ILE A 124 -7.95 4.87 4.36
C ILE A 124 -8.09 5.42 5.78
N ARG A 125 -7.15 6.29 6.21
CA ARG A 125 -7.16 6.87 7.56
C ARG A 125 -8.49 7.58 7.86
N ARG A 126 -9.00 8.35 6.90
CA ARG A 126 -10.30 9.05 7.03
C ARG A 126 -11.46 8.07 7.15
N GLN A 127 -11.46 6.99 6.37
CA GLN A 127 -12.50 5.98 6.44
C GLN A 127 -12.51 5.27 7.80
N ASP A 128 -11.34 4.91 8.32
CA ASP A 128 -11.19 4.28 9.64
C ASP A 128 -11.67 5.21 10.77
N GLU A 129 -11.32 6.50 10.72
CA GLU A 129 -11.77 7.51 11.68
C GLU A 129 -13.30 7.72 11.65
N GLU A 130 -13.88 7.76 10.45
CA GLU A 130 -15.33 7.87 10.29
C GLU A 130 -16.07 6.62 10.79
N GLN A 131 -15.54 5.43 10.50
CA GLN A 131 -16.10 4.16 10.99
C GLN A 131 -16.05 4.11 12.52
N PHE A 132 -14.91 4.43 13.11
CA PHE A 132 -14.75 4.50 14.55
C PHE A 132 -15.73 5.50 15.20
N ARG A 133 -15.92 6.68 14.59
CA ARG A 133 -16.90 7.66 15.07
C ARG A 133 -18.32 7.11 15.05
N ARG A 134 -18.72 6.45 13.95
CA ARG A 134 -20.05 5.83 13.82
C ARG A 134 -20.26 4.74 14.88
N ASP A 135 -19.25 3.93 15.16
CA ASP A 135 -19.32 2.87 16.17
C ASP A 135 -19.46 3.41 17.60
N LEU A 136 -18.77 4.51 17.92
CA LEU A 136 -18.95 5.21 19.19
C LEU A 136 -20.37 5.79 19.34
N GLU A 137 -20.92 6.38 18.29
CA GLU A 137 -22.30 6.89 18.27
C GLU A 137 -23.32 5.77 18.47
N LEU A 138 -23.16 4.64 17.78
CA LEU A 138 -24.02 3.47 17.95
C LEU A 138 -23.93 2.87 19.35
N THR A 139 -22.73 2.79 19.92
CA THR A 139 -22.52 2.28 21.29
C THR A 139 -23.18 3.20 22.32
N LYS A 140 -23.08 4.53 22.13
CA LYS A 140 -23.77 5.53 22.96
C LYS A 140 -25.30 5.47 22.82
N ALA A 141 -25.81 5.14 21.64
CA ALA A 141 -27.25 5.00 21.40
C ALA A 141 -27.82 3.68 21.94
N LYS A 142 -27.04 2.59 21.90
CA LYS A 142 -27.43 1.25 22.38
C LYS A 142 -27.34 1.09 23.89
N SER A 143 -26.60 1.96 24.59
CA SER A 143 -26.49 1.89 26.04
C SER A 143 -27.81 2.38 26.68
N PRO A 144 -28.52 1.54 27.44
CA PRO A 144 -29.69 2.00 28.17
C PRO A 144 -29.28 3.14 29.10
N ARG A 145 -30.08 4.21 29.14
CA ARG A 145 -29.92 5.33 30.09
C ARG A 145 -30.20 4.85 31.51
N ASN A 146 -29.36 3.97 32.05
CA ASN A 146 -29.32 3.75 33.48
C ASN A 146 -28.46 4.85 34.07
N ASN A 147 -29.08 5.64 34.95
CA ASN A 147 -28.46 6.63 35.81
C ASN A 147 -27.21 6.07 36.49
N ILE A 148 -26.04 6.24 35.88
CA ILE A 148 -24.77 6.12 36.59
C ILE A 148 -24.44 7.54 37.02
N ASN A 149 -24.55 7.76 38.33
CA ASN A 149 -24.13 8.96 39.04
C ASN A 149 -22.80 9.48 38.50
N MET A 150 -22.77 10.79 38.29
CA MET A 150 -21.61 11.61 37.97
C MET A 150 -20.37 11.20 38.77
N ILE A 151 -19.47 10.44 38.15
CA ILE A 151 -18.09 10.31 38.64
C ILE A 151 -17.37 11.57 38.17
N ASN A 152 -16.92 12.39 39.12
CA ASN A 152 -16.13 13.60 38.89
C ASN A 152 -14.92 13.30 37.99
N LEU A 153 -14.99 13.72 36.73
CA LEU A 153 -13.83 13.79 35.86
C LEU A 153 -13.00 15.01 36.28
N GLY A 154 -11.97 14.75 37.08
CA GLY A 154 -10.86 15.68 37.24
C GLY A 154 -10.30 16.08 35.87
N THR A 155 -9.92 17.34 35.75
CA THR A 155 -9.42 17.96 34.53
C THR A 155 -8.35 17.10 33.82
N PRO A 156 -8.41 16.97 32.48
CA PRO A 156 -7.42 16.21 31.75
C PRO A 156 -6.07 16.94 31.77
N ARG A 157 -5.02 16.26 32.25
CA ARG A 157 -3.65 16.69 31.99
C ARG A 157 -3.37 16.53 30.50
N LYS A 158 -2.83 17.58 29.87
CA LYS A 158 -2.43 17.57 28.47
C LYS A 158 -1.31 16.55 28.26
N GLY A 159 -1.57 15.60 27.35
CA GLY A 159 -0.56 14.75 26.73
C GLY A 159 -0.46 13.35 27.31
N GLU A 160 -1.36 12.46 26.89
CA GLU A 160 -1.10 11.01 26.77
C GLU A 160 -2.29 10.32 26.06
N PRO A 161 -2.08 9.42 25.08
CA PRO A 161 -3.14 8.67 24.44
C PRO A 161 -3.66 7.57 25.39
N GLY A 162 -4.94 7.64 25.76
CA GLY A 162 -5.57 6.71 26.68
C GLY A 162 -5.81 5.33 26.06
N TYR A 163 -5.05 4.33 26.49
CA TYR A 163 -5.43 2.92 26.35
C TYR A 163 -6.35 2.55 27.51
N VAL A 164 -7.61 2.21 27.19
CA VAL A 164 -8.56 1.64 28.16
C VAL A 164 -8.14 0.19 28.43
N LYS A 165 -7.70 -0.11 29.65
CA LYS A 165 -7.55 -1.49 30.12
C LYS A 165 -8.93 -2.03 30.51
N ASN A 166 -9.40 -3.05 29.79
CA ASN A 166 -10.57 -3.81 30.21
C ASN A 166 -10.15 -4.78 31.31
N GLU A 167 -10.61 -4.54 32.53
CA GLU A 167 -10.59 -5.51 33.62
C GLU A 167 -11.76 -6.49 33.44
N PHE A 168 -11.49 -7.63 32.81
CA PHE A 168 -12.40 -8.77 32.84
C PHE A 168 -12.24 -9.49 34.18
N ASN A 169 -13.24 -9.32 35.03
CA ASN A 169 -13.47 -10.12 36.23
C ASN A 169 -13.96 -11.51 35.79
N ASN A 170 -13.15 -12.55 36.02
CA ASN A 170 -13.59 -13.94 35.90
C ASN A 170 -13.51 -14.57 37.30
N GLN A 171 -14.65 -14.66 37.97
CA GLN A 171 -14.87 -15.63 39.04
C GLN A 171 -15.26 -16.96 38.38
N ASP A 172 -14.81 -18.05 39.02
CA ASP A 172 -15.11 -19.46 38.74
C ASP A 172 -14.20 -20.17 37.73
N THR A 173 -13.10 -20.75 38.24
CA THR A 173 -13.01 -22.21 38.46
C THR A 173 -11.80 -22.53 39.33
N LYS A 174 -12.07 -23.15 40.48
CA LYS A 174 -11.08 -23.91 41.24
C LYS A 174 -10.81 -25.20 40.47
N ASP A 175 -9.59 -25.39 40.01
CA ASP A 175 -8.91 -26.68 39.99
C ASP A 175 -7.42 -26.46 39.71
N VAL A 176 -6.61 -26.87 40.68
CA VAL A 176 -5.15 -26.76 40.71
C VAL A 176 -4.59 -28.09 40.24
N VAL A 177 -3.86 -28.10 39.11
CA VAL A 177 -2.70 -29.00 38.90
C VAL A 177 -1.63 -28.24 38.07
N PRO A 178 -0.35 -28.27 38.48
CA PRO A 178 0.69 -27.40 37.95
C PRO A 178 1.48 -28.07 36.81
N VAL A 179 1.78 -27.32 35.75
CA VAL A 179 2.84 -27.70 34.80
C VAL A 179 3.82 -26.53 34.59
N SER A 180 4.92 -26.71 35.30
CA SER A 180 6.23 -26.07 35.20
C SER A 180 6.78 -26.04 33.76
N LYS A 181 7.28 -24.89 33.28
CA LYS A 181 8.73 -24.60 33.09
C LYS A 181 9.00 -23.44 32.14
N ASN A 182 9.68 -22.44 32.70
CA ASN A 182 10.72 -21.58 32.11
C ASN A 182 10.32 -20.58 31.02
N LEU A 183 10.23 -19.31 31.40
CA LEU A 183 10.58 -18.20 30.51
C LEU A 183 11.58 -17.29 31.25
N PRO A 184 12.80 -17.08 30.71
CA PRO A 184 13.79 -16.24 31.37
C PRO A 184 13.33 -14.78 31.35
N GLU A 185 13.51 -14.08 32.48
CA GLU A 185 13.45 -12.62 32.57
C GLU A 185 14.48 -12.00 31.62
N ASN A 186 14.10 -11.82 30.36
CA ASN A 186 14.88 -11.03 29.42
C ASN A 186 14.67 -9.57 29.79
N SER A 187 15.57 -9.05 30.62
CA SER A 187 15.69 -7.63 30.87
C SER A 187 15.95 -6.90 29.54
N VAL A 188 14.93 -6.18 29.07
CA VAL A 188 14.93 -5.41 27.82
C VAL A 188 15.76 -4.14 28.01
N SER A 189 16.64 -3.82 27.06
CA SER A 189 17.33 -2.52 26.97
C SER A 189 16.79 -1.73 25.78
N VAL A 190 17.09 -0.43 25.71
CA VAL A 190 16.62 0.44 24.63
C VAL A 190 17.80 0.80 23.74
N CYS A 191 17.62 0.71 22.41
CA CYS A 191 18.63 1.10 21.46
C CYS A 191 18.86 2.62 21.52
N PRO A 192 20.11 3.10 21.71
CA PRO A 192 20.39 4.53 21.81
C PRO A 192 20.21 5.29 20.49
N GLU A 193 20.24 4.60 19.35
CA GLU A 193 20.17 5.23 18.02
C GLU A 193 18.73 5.40 17.50
N CYS A 194 17.83 4.45 17.78
CA CYS A 194 16.46 4.51 17.25
C CYS A 194 15.36 4.36 18.31
N GLY A 195 15.72 4.18 19.58
CA GLY A 195 14.75 4.02 20.67
C GLY A 195 13.99 2.69 20.69
N ALA A 196 14.32 1.74 19.80
CA ALA A 196 13.67 0.43 19.79
C ALA A 196 14.09 -0.43 20.98
N SER A 197 13.14 -1.17 21.55
CA SER A 197 13.39 -2.20 22.56
C SER A 197 14.22 -3.34 21.98
N VAL A 198 15.36 -3.61 22.60
CA VAL A 198 16.33 -4.62 22.19
C VAL A 198 16.63 -5.55 23.36
N ASP A 199 16.84 -6.82 23.05
CA ASP A 199 17.28 -7.78 24.06
C ASP A 199 18.74 -7.45 24.45
N LYS A 200 19.07 -7.46 25.74
CA LYS A 200 20.44 -7.14 26.22
C LYS A 200 21.53 -8.03 25.60
N ASN A 201 21.19 -9.23 25.12
CA ASN A 201 22.13 -10.12 24.46
C ASN A 201 22.26 -9.88 22.94
N SER A 202 21.53 -8.91 22.38
CA SER A 202 21.59 -8.58 20.96
C SER A 202 22.82 -7.73 20.66
N LYS A 203 23.72 -8.23 19.79
CA LYS A 203 24.91 -7.48 19.34
C LYS A 203 24.57 -6.31 18.40
N PHE A 204 23.39 -6.35 17.79
CA PHE A 204 22.91 -5.35 16.84
C PHE A 204 21.42 -5.10 17.02
N CYS A 205 20.98 -3.88 16.77
CA CYS A 205 19.57 -3.54 16.78
C CYS A 205 18.87 -4.13 15.55
N LYS A 206 17.82 -4.94 15.77
CA LYS A 206 17.02 -5.54 14.70
C LYS A 206 16.19 -4.51 13.92
N ASN A 207 16.01 -3.30 14.48
CA ASN A 207 15.19 -2.26 13.88
C ASN A 207 16.00 -1.31 12.97
N CYS A 208 17.17 -0.85 13.42
CA CYS A 208 17.98 0.11 12.66
C CYS A 208 19.36 -0.41 12.22
N GLY A 209 19.75 -1.62 12.64
CA GLY A 209 21.06 -2.20 12.32
C GLY A 209 22.23 -1.64 13.14
N ALA A 210 22.00 -0.70 14.06
CA ALA A 210 23.05 -0.13 14.89
C ALA A 210 23.71 -1.19 15.79
N LYS A 211 25.04 -1.14 15.90
CA LYS A 211 25.81 -2.02 16.79
C LYS A 211 25.58 -1.61 18.24
N LEU A 212 25.09 -2.54 19.06
CA LEU A 212 24.87 -2.33 20.48
C LEU A 212 26.18 -2.67 21.21
N LYS A 213 26.59 -1.84 22.19
CA LYS A 213 27.81 -2.03 22.98
C LYS A 213 27.59 -3.04 24.09
#